data_AF-A0A954M6P9-F1
#
_entry.id   AF-A0A954M6P9-F1
#
_cell.length_a   1.000
_cell.length_b   1.000
_cell.length_c   1.000
_cell.angle_alpha   90.00
_cell.angle_beta   90.00
_cell.angle_gamma   90.00
#
_symmetry.space_group_name_H-M   'P 1'
#
loop_
_entity.id
_entity.type
_entity.pdbx_description
1 polymer ?
#
loop_
_entity_poly.entity_id
_entity_poly.type
_entity_poly.pdbx_seq_one_letter_code
_entity_poly.pdbx_strand_id
1 'polypeptide(L)'
;MKRFPSLRPLLAAVIVMGGIGLFAYAAEPVKDDPAVARTRKQALMLDDLYKTAIVLVTDAYVNEDSDVAAGSAFQALFKAMKEKGHHDVRLLDASGVAYDDDNLPREGFEKKAVKAL
;
A
#
# COMPACT_ATOMS: atom_id res chain seq x y z
N MET A 1 83.37 -24.28 -5.29
CA MET A 1 83.07 -25.47 -4.47
C MET A 1 81.57 -25.53 -4.20
N LYS A 2 80.96 -26.70 -4.45
CA LYS A 2 79.78 -27.31 -3.79
C LYS A 2 78.47 -26.49 -3.76
N ARG A 3 77.53 -26.77 -4.68
CA ARG A 3 76.36 -27.68 -4.57
C ARG A 3 75.24 -27.18 -3.61
N PHE A 4 74.07 -26.91 -4.20
CA PHE A 4 72.73 -26.79 -3.59
C PHE A 4 72.41 -27.95 -2.62
N PRO A 5 71.53 -27.74 -1.63
CA PRO A 5 70.11 -28.17 -1.73
C PRO A 5 69.16 -27.15 -1.05
N SER A 6 67.83 -27.15 -1.08
CA SER A 6 66.72 -27.94 -1.65
C SER A 6 65.46 -27.09 -1.36
N LEU A 7 64.61 -26.77 -2.35
CA LEU A 7 63.37 -27.49 -2.65
C LEU A 7 62.44 -27.79 -1.43
N ARG A 8 61.39 -26.95 -1.31
CA ARG A 8 59.97 -27.29 -0.97
C ARG A 8 59.64 -27.67 0.50
N PRO A 9 58.34 -27.76 0.87
CA PRO A 9 57.41 -26.66 1.11
C PRO A 9 56.74 -26.80 2.49
N LEU A 10 56.42 -25.72 3.22
CA LEU A 10 55.48 -25.84 4.34
C LEU A 10 54.18 -25.14 4.00
N LEU A 11 53.19 -25.96 3.64
CA LEU A 11 51.78 -25.66 3.81
C LEU A 11 51.57 -25.06 5.21
N ALA A 12 50.95 -23.88 5.26
CA ALA A 12 50.08 -23.51 6.35
C ALA A 12 48.88 -22.77 5.75
N ALA A 13 48.02 -23.53 5.08
CA ALA A 13 46.63 -23.16 4.96
C ALA A 13 46.04 -23.17 6.39
N VAL A 14 45.92 -21.99 6.99
CA VAL A 14 45.09 -21.80 8.18
C VAL A 14 43.84 -21.07 7.72
N ILE A 15 42.87 -21.86 7.29
CA ILE A 15 41.46 -21.49 7.31
C ILE A 15 41.06 -21.48 8.79
N VAL A 16 40.90 -20.28 9.36
CA VAL A 16 40.03 -20.04 10.52
C VAL A 16 39.03 -19.00 10.02
N MET A 17 37.97 -19.44 9.35
CA MET A 17 36.66 -19.67 9.96
C MET A 17 36.24 -18.56 10.93
N GLY A 18 35.30 -17.72 10.46
CA GLY A 18 34.14 -17.40 11.28
C GLY A 18 34.30 -16.37 12.39
N GLY A 19 35.03 -15.27 12.14
CA GLY A 19 34.83 -14.05 12.90
C GLY A 19 33.80 -13.18 12.18
N ILE A 20 32.52 -13.42 12.44
CA ILE A 20 31.39 -12.59 12.00
C ILE A 20 31.62 -11.18 12.56
N GLY A 21 32.26 -10.33 11.77
CA GLY A 21 32.33 -8.89 12.02
C GLY A 21 30.91 -8.36 11.86
N LEU A 22 30.30 -8.05 13.00
CA LEU A 22 29.05 -7.33 13.12
C LEU A 22 29.09 -6.07 12.25
N PHE A 23 28.57 -6.15 11.03
CA PHE A 23 27.85 -5.04 10.42
C PHE A 23 26.38 -5.44 10.44
N ALA A 24 25.84 -5.56 11.65
CA ALA A 24 24.43 -5.29 11.85
C ALA A 24 24.24 -3.82 11.44
N TYR A 25 23.93 -3.61 10.15
CA TYR A 25 23.28 -2.39 9.72
C TYR A 25 21.92 -2.41 10.40
N ALA A 26 21.87 -1.97 11.65
CA ALA A 26 20.63 -1.62 12.30
C ALA A 26 20.08 -0.50 11.41
N ALA A 27 19.14 -0.87 10.53
CA ALA A 27 18.37 0.10 9.79
C ALA A 27 17.76 1.03 10.84
N GLU A 28 18.20 2.28 10.85
CA GLU A 28 17.60 3.26 11.74
C GLU A 28 16.09 3.25 11.49
N PRO A 29 15.26 3.26 12.54
CA PRO A 29 13.82 3.27 12.36
C PRO A 29 13.49 4.45 11.46
N VAL A 30 12.91 4.15 10.29
CA VAL A 30 12.49 5.17 9.34
C VAL A 30 11.53 6.09 10.09
N LYS A 31 12.00 7.29 10.41
CA LYS A 31 11.18 8.30 11.05
C LYS A 31 10.07 8.64 10.06
N ASP A 32 8.83 8.36 10.43
CA ASP A 32 7.67 8.68 9.57
C ASP A 32 7.74 10.15 9.17
N ASP A 33 7.84 10.41 7.85
CA ASP A 33 7.89 11.76 7.32
C ASP A 33 6.61 12.52 7.75
N PRO A 34 6.73 13.67 8.46
CA PRO A 34 5.57 14.44 8.87
C PRO A 34 4.64 14.84 7.73
N ALA A 35 5.17 15.01 6.50
CA ALA A 35 4.35 15.26 5.33
C ALA A 35 3.50 14.04 4.98
N VAL A 36 4.08 12.83 4.99
CA VAL A 36 3.36 11.58 4.75
C VAL A 36 2.29 11.35 5.82
N ALA A 37 2.60 11.61 7.10
CA ALA A 37 1.63 11.48 8.18
C ALA A 37 0.43 12.42 8.00
N ARG A 38 0.66 13.68 7.59
CA ARG A 38 -0.41 14.64 7.29
C ARG A 38 -1.25 14.19 6.09
N THR A 39 -0.61 13.72 5.02
CA THR A 39 -1.31 13.21 3.84
C THR A 39 -2.17 11.99 4.17
N ARG A 40 -1.65 11.05 4.95
CA ARG A 40 -2.41 9.87 5.43
C ARG A 40 -3.62 10.30 6.24
N LYS A 41 -3.45 11.24 7.18
CA LYS A 41 -4.55 11.78 7.99
C LYS A 41 -5.63 12.41 7.11
N GLN A 42 -5.24 13.19 6.10
CA GLN A 42 -6.19 13.82 5.18
C GLN A 42 -6.95 12.80 4.33
N ALA A 43 -6.25 11.77 3.83
CA ALA A 43 -6.86 10.71 3.03
C ALA A 43 -7.88 9.89 3.84
N LEU A 44 -7.54 9.54 5.09
CA LEU A 44 -8.44 8.83 5.99
C LEU A 44 -9.68 9.68 6.33
N MET A 45 -9.50 10.98 6.60
CA MET A 45 -10.63 11.87 6.85
C MET A 45 -11.59 11.96 5.64
N LEU A 46 -11.05 12.01 4.41
CA LEU A 46 -11.88 11.99 3.20
C LEU A 46 -12.60 10.64 3.02
N ASP A 47 -11.93 9.53 3.28
CA ASP A 47 -12.53 8.19 3.23
C ASP A 47 -13.70 8.06 4.24
N ASP A 48 -13.47 8.46 5.49
CA ASP A 48 -14.49 8.47 6.55
C ASP A 48 -15.67 9.37 6.18
N LEU A 49 -15.39 10.58 5.67
CA LEU A 49 -16.43 11.52 5.25
C LEU A 49 -17.32 10.92 4.16
N TYR A 50 -16.72 10.34 3.11
CA TYR A 50 -17.49 9.81 1.98
C TYR A 50 -18.27 8.56 2.36
N LYS A 51 -17.66 7.61 3.09
CA LYS A 51 -18.37 6.42 3.56
C LYS A 51 -19.54 6.78 4.47
N THR A 52 -19.29 7.67 5.43
CA THR A 52 -20.33 8.13 6.37
C THR A 52 -21.48 8.80 5.64
N ALA A 53 -21.19 9.70 4.69
CA ALA A 53 -22.21 10.41 3.96
C ALA A 53 -23.01 9.47 3.02
N ILE A 54 -22.36 8.50 2.37
CA ILE A 54 -23.04 7.49 1.54
C ILE A 54 -24.01 6.67 2.39
N VAL A 55 -23.57 6.16 3.54
CA VAL A 55 -24.43 5.37 4.45
C VAL A 55 -25.59 6.22 4.94
N LEU A 56 -25.33 7.44 5.42
CA LEU A 56 -26.38 8.36 5.89
C LEU A 56 -27.44 8.63 4.81
N VAL A 57 -27.00 8.90 3.58
CA VAL A 57 -27.93 9.16 2.47
C VAL A 57 -28.72 7.90 2.11
N THR A 58 -28.06 6.74 2.09
CA THR A 58 -28.72 5.45 1.82
C THR A 58 -29.81 5.20 2.86
N ASP A 59 -29.47 5.28 4.14
CA ASP A 59 -30.39 4.99 5.25
C ASP A 59 -31.58 5.97 5.31
N ALA A 60 -31.36 7.24 4.97
CA ALA A 60 -32.37 8.27 5.10
C ALA A 60 -33.26 8.44 3.85
N TYR A 61 -32.74 8.16 2.66
CA TYR A 61 -33.36 8.59 1.39
C TYR A 61 -33.49 7.49 0.33
N VAL A 62 -32.95 6.31 0.54
CA VAL A 62 -33.06 5.19 -0.42
C VAL A 62 -33.90 4.09 0.22
N ASN A 63 -35.22 4.19 0.04
CA ASN A 63 -36.20 3.32 0.68
C ASN A 63 -36.92 2.40 -0.31
N GLU A 64 -36.92 2.76 -1.59
CA GLU A 64 -37.56 2.01 -2.66
C GLU A 64 -36.59 1.80 -3.82
N ASP A 65 -36.80 0.75 -4.62
CA ASP A 65 -35.99 0.47 -5.82
C ASP A 65 -36.08 1.60 -6.88
N SER A 66 -37.08 2.47 -6.77
CA SER A 66 -37.24 3.64 -7.65
C SER A 66 -36.41 4.84 -7.24
N ASP A 67 -35.86 4.83 -6.02
CA ASP A 67 -35.01 5.91 -5.50
C ASP A 67 -33.62 5.89 -6.17
N VAL A 68 -32.99 7.06 -6.22
CA VAL A 68 -31.63 7.16 -6.75
C VAL A 68 -30.66 6.53 -5.75
N ALA A 69 -29.99 5.45 -6.17
CA ALA A 69 -28.95 4.81 -5.37
C ALA A 69 -27.86 5.82 -4.96
N ALA A 70 -27.55 5.86 -3.66
CA ALA A 70 -26.54 6.77 -3.12
C ALA A 70 -25.18 6.60 -3.81
N GLY A 71 -24.78 5.35 -4.11
CA GLY A 71 -23.54 5.06 -4.84
C GLY A 71 -23.44 5.82 -6.17
N SER A 72 -24.50 5.84 -6.97
CA SER A 72 -24.55 6.54 -8.25
C SER A 72 -24.46 8.06 -8.07
N ALA A 73 -25.15 8.62 -7.08
CA ALA A 73 -25.08 10.04 -6.76
C ALA A 73 -23.65 10.45 -6.33
N PHE A 74 -22.97 9.63 -5.54
CA PHE A 74 -21.61 9.89 -5.10
C PHE A 74 -20.57 9.68 -6.21
N GLN A 75 -20.77 8.75 -7.15
CA GLN A 75 -19.94 8.68 -8.35
C GLN A 75 -20.01 9.99 -9.16
N ALA A 76 -21.21 10.59 -9.30
CA ALA A 76 -21.36 11.89 -9.95
C ALA A 76 -20.67 13.01 -9.16
N LEU A 77 -20.76 13.00 -7.82
CA LEU A 77 -20.02 13.91 -6.96
C LEU A 77 -18.50 13.78 -7.18
N PHE A 78 -17.97 12.56 -7.18
CA PHE A 78 -16.54 12.30 -7.37
C PHE A 78 -16.04 12.79 -8.73
N LYS A 79 -16.82 12.56 -9.79
CA LYS A 79 -16.54 13.12 -11.11
C LYS A 79 -16.44 14.65 -11.07
N ALA A 80 -17.40 15.32 -10.42
CA ALA A 80 -17.38 16.77 -10.29
C ALA A 80 -16.18 17.28 -9.45
N MET A 81 -15.78 16.55 -8.41
CA MET A 81 -14.60 16.90 -7.61
C MET A 81 -13.30 16.75 -8.40
N LYS A 82 -13.19 15.69 -9.22
CA LYS A 82 -12.08 15.49 -10.15
C LYS A 82 -12.00 16.60 -11.20
N GLU A 83 -13.12 16.95 -11.83
CA GLU A 83 -13.19 18.02 -12.84
C GLU A 83 -12.79 19.39 -12.27
N LYS A 84 -13.01 19.62 -10.97
CA LYS A 84 -12.56 20.80 -10.24
C LYS A 84 -11.08 20.79 -9.83
N GLY A 85 -10.34 19.71 -10.14
CA GLY A 85 -8.92 19.59 -9.81
C GLY A 85 -8.65 19.24 -8.34
N HIS A 86 -9.61 18.65 -7.63
CA HIS A 86 -9.40 18.13 -6.29
C HIS A 86 -8.81 16.71 -6.35
N HIS A 87 -9.35 15.76 -5.60
CA HIS A 87 -8.89 14.38 -5.58
C HIS A 87 -9.62 13.53 -6.62
N ASP A 88 -8.95 12.46 -7.06
CA ASP A 88 -9.53 11.41 -7.90
C ASP A 88 -9.83 10.19 -7.00
N VAL A 89 -11.11 9.84 -6.89
CA VAL A 89 -11.60 8.75 -6.03
C VAL A 89 -12.66 7.94 -6.78
N ARG A 90 -12.77 6.66 -6.44
CA ARG A 90 -13.78 5.74 -6.97
C ARG A 90 -14.29 4.83 -5.86
N LEU A 91 -15.53 4.36 -5.99
CA LEU A 91 -16.06 3.29 -5.14
C LEU A 91 -15.45 1.96 -5.57
N LEU A 92 -15.11 1.13 -4.60
CA LEU A 92 -14.62 -0.22 -4.81
C LEU A 92 -15.59 -1.19 -4.15
N ASP A 93 -16.00 -2.21 -4.89
CA ASP A 93 -16.67 -3.36 -4.31
C ASP A 93 -15.63 -4.26 -3.62
N ALA A 94 -15.81 -4.45 -2.32
CA ALA A 94 -15.01 -5.36 -1.51
C ALA A 94 -15.73 -6.70 -1.25
N SER A 95 -16.97 -6.86 -1.73
CA SER A 95 -17.81 -8.04 -1.49
C SER A 95 -17.49 -9.21 -2.43
N GLY A 96 -16.97 -8.91 -3.62
CA GLY A 96 -16.73 -9.89 -4.68
C GLY A 96 -17.94 -10.14 -5.60
N VAL A 97 -19.07 -9.47 -5.35
CA VAL A 97 -20.30 -9.54 -6.14
C VAL A 97 -20.78 -8.13 -6.46
N ALA A 98 -19.94 -7.39 -7.18
CA ALA A 98 -20.24 -6.02 -7.58
C ALA A 98 -21.50 -5.98 -8.45
N TYR A 99 -22.37 -4.99 -8.20
CA TYR A 99 -23.49 -4.67 -9.07
C TYR A 99 -23.03 -4.08 -10.41
N ASP A 100 -21.91 -3.35 -10.37
CA ASP A 100 -21.26 -2.74 -11.53
C ASP A 100 -19.79 -3.19 -11.57
N ASP A 101 -19.40 -3.84 -12.65
CA ASP A 101 -18.05 -4.34 -12.88
C ASP A 101 -17.01 -3.21 -12.85
N ASP A 102 -17.39 -1.98 -13.16
CA ASP A 102 -16.51 -0.83 -13.06
C ASP A 102 -16.10 -0.51 -11.62
N ASN A 103 -16.80 -1.03 -10.61
CA ASN A 103 -16.42 -0.92 -9.19
C ASN A 103 -15.56 -2.09 -8.72
N LEU A 104 -15.30 -3.11 -9.55
CA LEU A 104 -14.39 -4.19 -9.16
C LEU A 104 -12.98 -3.65 -8.91
N PRO A 105 -12.27 -4.19 -7.91
CA PRO A 105 -10.91 -3.77 -7.62
C PRO A 105 -9.99 -4.17 -8.77
N ARG A 106 -9.25 -3.19 -9.28
CA ARG A 106 -8.22 -3.37 -10.30
C ARG A 106 -7.03 -4.15 -9.75
N GLU A 107 -6.25 -4.74 -10.65
CA GLU A 107 -5.02 -5.42 -10.31
C GLU A 107 -4.02 -4.52 -9.56
N GLY A 108 -3.13 -5.15 -8.80
CA GLY A 108 -2.08 -4.44 -8.07
C GLY A 108 -2.57 -3.88 -6.75
N PHE A 109 -2.71 -2.56 -6.64
CA PHE A 109 -2.99 -1.90 -5.36
C PHE A 109 -4.40 -2.18 -4.84
N GLU A 110 -5.44 -2.01 -5.66
CA GLU A 110 -6.84 -2.10 -5.20
C GLU A 110 -7.18 -3.50 -4.68
N LYS A 111 -6.82 -4.56 -5.41
CA LYS A 111 -6.99 -5.95 -4.90
C LYS A 111 -6.22 -6.23 -3.61
N LYS A 112 -5.00 -5.69 -3.46
CA LYS A 112 -4.23 -5.83 -2.21
C LYS A 112 -4.88 -5.07 -1.05
N ALA A 113 -5.43 -3.89 -1.33
CA ALA A 113 -6.14 -3.06 -0.36
C ALA A 113 -7.42 -3.76 0.12
N VAL A 114 -8.25 -4.28 -0.80
CA VAL A 114 -9.46 -5.06 -0.45
C VAL A 114 -9.11 -6.29 0.39
N LYS A 115 -8.02 -7.00 0.07
CA LYS A 115 -7.55 -8.14 0.87
C LYS A 115 -7.10 -7.77 2.29
N ALA A 116 -6.81 -6.49 2.55
CA ALA A 116 -6.32 -6.00 3.83
C ALA A 116 -7.41 -5.34 4.70
N LEU A 117 -8.66 -5.27 4.20
CA LEU A 117 -9.84 -4.88 4.98
C LEU A 117 -10.25 -6.02 5.93
#